data_AF-A0A538NZD1-F1
#
_entry.id   AF-A0A538NZD1-F1
#
_cell.length_a   1.000
_cell.length_b   1.000
_cell.length_c   1.000
_cell.angle_alpha   90.00
_cell.angle_beta   90.00
_cell.angle_gamma   90.00
#
_symmetry.space_group_name_H-M   'P 1'
#
loop_
_entity.id
_entity.type
_entity.pdbx_description
1 polymer ?
#
loop_
_entity_poly.entity_id
_entity_poly.type
_entity_poly.pdbx_seq_one_letter_code
_entity_poly.pdbx_strand_id
1 'polypeptide(L)'
;MKPLRKMNRKKERLARAKTRRQYLKNGMNHCTLIEDASIRQTLRKIISRLTPNPALQDDLMQECLIRLWRLESEAPGHTRSWYLQNCRFHLQHFLASGRSLDSLKRAHQDQRVTIDGVDDGFPLDREMTTVEPREVAIVRDIVATLAGHLKPCESAVLGGLADGMVLQEIAAKLNLSYPTALKYRRKIAALSIK
;
A
#
# COMPACT_ATOMS: atom_id res chain seq x y z
N MET A 1 -44.69 13.87 -2.26
CA MET A 1 -43.87 14.22 -1.08
C MET A 1 -42.38 13.98 -1.36
N LYS A 2 -41.57 15.04 -1.59
CA LYS A 2 -40.10 14.98 -1.62
C LYS A 2 -39.48 16.29 -1.10
N PRO A 3 -39.17 16.45 0.21
CA PRO A 3 -38.38 17.62 0.65
C PRO A 3 -37.09 17.30 1.44
N LEU A 4 -36.68 16.04 1.63
CA LEU A 4 -35.55 15.73 2.53
C LEU A 4 -34.15 15.81 1.90
N ARG A 5 -34.00 15.70 0.56
CA ARG A 5 -32.67 15.72 -0.09
C ARG A 5 -32.08 17.12 -0.33
N LYS A 6 -32.90 18.16 -0.41
CA LYS A 6 -32.41 19.53 -0.70
C LYS A 6 -31.85 20.25 0.53
N MET A 7 -32.25 19.85 1.74
CA MET A 7 -31.77 20.49 2.98
C MET A 7 -30.32 20.09 3.35
N ASN A 8 -29.90 18.85 3.07
CA ASN A 8 -28.54 18.40 3.42
C ASN A 8 -27.44 19.07 2.58
N ARG A 9 -27.67 19.31 1.28
CA ARG A 9 -26.71 20.06 0.44
C ARG A 9 -26.55 21.52 0.85
N LYS A 10 -27.61 22.16 1.37
CA LYS A 10 -27.54 23.56 1.86
C LYS A 10 -26.75 23.63 3.16
N LYS A 11 -26.93 22.66 4.07
CA LYS A 11 -26.15 22.52 5.32
C LYS A 11 -24.67 22.24 5.06
N GLU A 12 -24.33 21.38 4.10
CA GLU A 12 -22.94 21.10 3.70
C GLU A 12 -22.25 22.31 3.06
N ARG A 13 -22.95 23.08 2.22
CA ARG A 13 -22.41 24.32 1.63
C ARG A 13 -22.20 25.41 2.67
N LEU A 14 -23.10 25.52 3.65
CA LEU A 14 -22.95 26.43 4.79
C LEU A 14 -21.83 26.01 5.74
N ALA A 15 -21.64 24.70 5.98
CA ALA A 15 -20.50 24.19 6.75
C ALA A 15 -19.18 24.51 6.03
N ARG A 16 -19.06 24.20 4.73
CA ARG A 16 -17.88 24.53 3.92
C ARG A 16 -17.60 26.04 3.85
N ALA A 17 -18.64 26.88 3.76
CA ALA A 17 -18.49 28.34 3.75
C ALA A 17 -18.12 28.92 5.13
N LYS A 18 -18.61 28.33 6.23
CA LYS A 18 -18.21 28.68 7.60
C LYS A 18 -16.76 28.27 7.87
N THR A 19 -16.36 27.08 7.45
CA THR A 19 -14.97 26.60 7.47
C THR A 19 -14.05 27.54 6.68
N ARG A 20 -14.45 27.95 5.46
CA ARG A 20 -13.66 28.87 4.62
C ARG A 20 -13.54 30.30 5.20
N ARG A 21 -14.60 30.81 5.87
CA ARG A 21 -14.54 32.10 6.60
C ARG A 21 -13.70 32.02 7.88
N GLN A 22 -13.68 30.87 8.56
CA GLN A 22 -12.81 30.64 9.72
C GLN A 22 -11.33 30.64 9.32
N TYR A 23 -10.96 29.99 8.20
CA TYR A 23 -9.59 30.00 7.68
C TYR A 23 -9.11 31.42 7.29
N LEU A 24 -9.99 32.26 6.72
CA LEU A 24 -9.66 33.64 6.36
C LEU A 24 -9.52 34.57 7.59
N LYS A 25 -10.23 34.30 8.70
CA LYS A 25 -10.12 35.07 9.95
C LYS A 25 -8.91 34.67 10.79
N ASN A 26 -8.45 33.42 10.68
CA ASN A 26 -7.26 32.93 11.40
C ASN A 26 -5.94 33.28 10.70
N GLY A 27 -5.97 33.71 9.44
CA GLY A 27 -4.78 34.02 8.63
C GLY A 27 -4.05 35.33 8.97
N MET A 28 -4.38 36.00 10.09
CA MET A 28 -3.75 37.28 10.44
C MET A 28 -3.01 37.32 11.78
N ASN A 29 -3.00 36.27 12.62
CA ASN A 29 -2.40 36.36 13.97
C ASN A 29 -1.73 35.07 14.51
N HIS A 30 -1.31 34.13 13.67
CA HIS A 30 -0.45 33.03 14.13
C HIS A 30 0.85 33.03 13.34
N CYS A 31 1.97 33.37 14.01
CA CYS A 31 3.27 32.89 13.58
C CYS A 31 3.15 31.37 13.45
N THR A 32 3.13 30.88 12.23
CA THR A 32 3.07 29.46 11.91
C THR A 32 4.22 28.76 12.64
N LEU A 33 3.96 27.69 13.41
CA LEU A 33 5.00 26.94 14.12
C LEU A 33 6.07 26.40 13.16
N ILE A 34 5.74 26.32 11.88
CA ILE A 34 6.63 26.01 10.75
C ILE A 34 7.73 27.07 10.57
N GLU A 35 7.42 28.34 10.77
CA GLU A 35 8.37 29.45 10.65
C GLU A 35 9.20 29.66 11.92
N ASP A 36 8.79 29.06 13.04
CA ASP A 36 9.52 29.11 14.31
C ASP A 36 10.87 28.37 14.21
N ALA A 37 11.95 29.15 14.17
CA ALA A 37 13.32 28.65 14.08
C ALA A 37 13.68 27.70 15.24
N SER A 38 13.13 27.91 16.43
CA SER A 38 13.41 27.06 17.60
C SER A 38 12.81 25.66 17.45
N ILE A 39 11.62 25.57 16.84
CA ILE A 39 10.95 24.30 16.55
C ILE A 39 11.71 23.57 15.46
N ARG A 40 12.11 24.26 14.38
CA ARG A 40 12.93 23.68 13.32
C ARG A 40 14.27 23.16 13.84
N GLN A 41 14.93 23.89 14.74
CA GLN A 41 16.17 23.44 15.39
C GLN A 41 15.93 22.16 16.21
N THR A 42 14.81 22.09 16.92
CA THR A 42 14.46 20.92 17.73
C THR A 42 14.13 19.71 16.86
N LEU A 43 13.40 19.91 15.77
CA LEU A 43 13.14 18.86 14.78
C LEU A 43 14.44 18.36 14.14
N ARG A 44 15.39 19.24 13.78
CA ARG A 44 16.73 18.82 13.31
C ARG A 44 17.43 17.92 14.31
N LYS A 45 17.42 18.29 15.60
CA LYS A 45 18.01 17.45 16.66
C LYS A 45 17.31 16.09 16.77
N ILE A 46 15.98 16.04 16.66
CA ILE A 46 15.22 14.79 16.67
C ILE A 46 15.61 13.91 15.46
N ILE A 47 15.63 14.49 14.26
CA ILE A 47 15.92 13.78 13.00
C ILE A 47 17.36 13.26 12.98
N SER A 48 18.33 14.07 13.41
CA SER A 48 19.75 13.66 13.50
C SER A 48 19.97 12.47 14.43
N ARG A 49 19.10 12.28 15.44
CA ARG A 49 19.13 11.11 16.33
C ARG A 49 18.43 9.89 15.74
N LEU A 50 17.56 10.07 14.75
CA LEU A 50 16.82 8.98 14.11
C LEU A 50 17.60 8.36 12.95
N THR A 51 18.44 9.13 12.25
CA THR A 51 19.27 8.60 11.17
C THR A 51 20.57 9.38 10.99
N PRO A 52 21.71 8.71 10.74
CA PRO A 52 22.97 9.38 10.39
C PRO A 52 23.03 9.82 8.91
N ASN A 53 22.10 9.38 8.05
CA ASN A 53 22.17 9.64 6.61
C ASN A 53 21.67 11.05 6.26
N PRO A 54 22.52 11.98 5.81
CA PRO A 54 22.14 13.39 5.62
C PRO A 54 21.02 13.57 4.59
N ALA A 55 21.03 12.84 3.48
CA ALA A 55 19.96 12.96 2.48
C ALA A 55 18.60 12.48 3.04
N LEU A 56 18.61 11.44 3.88
CA LEU A 56 17.39 11.01 4.56
C LEU A 56 16.96 12.01 5.64
N GLN A 57 17.88 12.74 6.27
CA GLN A 57 17.53 13.79 7.22
C GLN A 57 16.77 14.94 6.53
N ASP A 58 17.16 15.30 5.31
CA ASP A 58 16.46 16.32 4.51
C ASP A 58 15.05 15.86 4.15
N ASP A 59 14.88 14.60 3.73
CA ASP A 59 13.56 14.02 3.46
C ASP A 59 12.67 14.01 4.71
N LEU A 60 13.21 13.53 5.84
CA LEU A 60 12.47 13.50 7.12
C LEU A 60 12.15 14.90 7.64
N MET A 61 12.99 15.90 7.34
CA MET A 61 12.69 17.30 7.65
C MET A 61 11.45 17.77 6.91
N GLN A 62 11.36 17.48 5.61
CA GLN A 62 10.19 17.84 4.80
C GLN A 62 8.92 17.16 5.31
N GLU A 63 8.97 15.85 5.57
CA GLU A 63 7.83 15.11 6.14
C GLU A 63 7.39 15.66 7.50
N CYS A 64 8.35 16.04 8.36
CA CYS A 64 8.04 16.70 9.63
C CYS A 64 7.32 18.02 9.46
N LEU A 65 7.75 18.87 8.51
CA LEU A 65 7.12 20.16 8.26
C LEU A 65 5.69 19.99 7.71
N ILE A 66 5.49 19.03 6.80
CA ILE A 66 4.16 18.67 6.28
C ILE A 66 3.26 18.21 7.44
N ARG A 67 3.77 17.33 8.30
CA ARG A 67 3.03 16.83 9.47
C ARG A 67 2.68 17.95 10.44
N LEU A 68 3.62 18.85 10.71
CA LEU A 68 3.43 20.00 11.60
C LEU A 68 2.33 20.92 11.07
N TRP A 69 2.39 21.28 9.79
CA TRP A 69 1.37 22.11 9.13
C TRP A 69 -0.03 21.50 9.23
N ARG A 70 -0.11 20.19 9.00
CA ARG A 70 -1.37 19.45 9.10
C ARG A 70 -1.91 19.45 10.53
N LEU A 71 -1.06 19.22 11.52
CA LEU A 71 -1.44 19.23 12.93
C LEU A 71 -1.90 20.62 13.40
N GLU A 72 -1.23 21.70 12.96
CA GLU A 72 -1.69 23.06 13.23
C GLU A 72 -3.09 23.33 12.67
N SER A 73 -3.36 22.79 11.48
CA SER A 73 -4.65 22.97 10.80
C SER A 73 -5.77 22.15 11.42
N GLU A 74 -5.47 20.93 11.88
CA GLU A 74 -6.44 19.99 12.44
C GLU A 74 -6.72 20.23 13.94
N ALA A 75 -5.69 20.60 14.70
CA ALA A 75 -5.77 20.77 16.15
C ALA A 75 -4.94 21.98 16.61
N PRO A 76 -5.46 23.21 16.47
CA PRO A 76 -4.76 24.42 16.89
C PRO A 76 -4.75 24.58 18.42
N GLY A 77 -3.72 25.25 18.95
CA GLY A 77 -3.66 25.67 20.35
C GLY A 77 -3.05 24.65 21.33
N HIS A 78 -2.49 23.54 20.83
CA HIS A 78 -1.72 22.63 21.67
C HIS A 78 -0.33 23.17 22.02
N THR A 79 0.33 22.54 23.00
CA THR A 79 1.67 22.94 23.41
C THR A 79 2.71 22.56 22.35
N ARG A 80 3.80 23.33 22.26
CA ARG A 80 4.93 23.04 21.35
C ARG A 80 5.45 21.60 21.50
N SER A 81 5.57 21.13 22.74
CA SER A 81 5.99 19.74 23.04
C SER A 81 5.05 18.70 22.45
N TRP A 82 3.73 18.96 22.45
CA TRP A 82 2.74 18.05 21.86
C TRP A 82 2.94 17.91 20.34
N TYR A 83 3.16 19.03 19.64
CA TYR A 83 3.43 19.00 18.19
C TYR A 83 4.75 18.27 17.88
N LEU A 84 5.82 18.56 18.63
CA LEU A 84 7.12 17.92 18.48
C LEU A 84 7.05 16.41 18.73
N GLN A 85 6.31 15.99 19.76
CA GLN A 85 6.12 14.59 20.10
C GLN A 85 5.34 13.84 19.01
N ASN A 86 4.28 14.46 18.46
CA ASN A 86 3.55 13.92 17.32
C ASN A 86 4.43 13.77 16.09
N CYS A 87 5.27 14.76 15.81
CA CYS A 87 6.24 14.69 14.71
C CYS A 87 7.23 13.53 14.93
N ARG A 88 7.78 13.38 16.14
CA ARG A 88 8.69 12.28 16.47
C ARG A 88 8.03 10.91 16.26
N PHE A 89 6.82 10.70 16.78
CA PHE A 89 6.11 9.43 16.61
C PHE A 89 5.79 9.15 15.14
N HIS A 90 5.42 10.18 14.38
CA HIS A 90 5.20 10.07 12.95
C HIS A 90 6.46 9.60 12.22
N LEU A 91 7.63 10.22 12.49
CA LEU A 91 8.89 9.78 11.87
C LEU A 91 9.29 8.37 12.28
N GLN A 92 9.11 7.99 13.55
CA GLN A 92 9.39 6.64 14.01
C GLN A 92 8.52 5.62 13.28
N HIS A 93 7.22 5.91 13.13
CA HIS A 93 6.32 5.06 12.36
C HIS A 93 6.69 5.01 10.88
N PHE A 94 7.00 6.16 10.26
CA PHE A 94 7.42 6.27 8.87
C PHE A 94 8.68 5.45 8.57
N LEU A 95 9.65 5.46 9.49
CA LEU A 95 10.87 4.64 9.37
C LEU A 95 10.59 3.16 9.63
N ALA A 96 9.69 2.83 10.56
CA ALA A 96 9.30 1.45 10.88
C ALA A 96 8.44 0.80 9.79
N SER A 97 7.64 1.58 9.04
CA SER A 97 6.86 1.09 7.89
C SER A 97 7.73 0.64 6.71
N GLY A 98 9.05 0.71 6.82
CA GLY A 98 10.00 0.26 5.83
C GLY A 98 10.31 1.32 4.78
N ARG A 99 11.44 1.13 4.08
CA ARG A 99 11.80 1.95 2.92
C ARG A 99 10.97 1.49 1.73
N SER A 100 10.38 2.43 0.99
CA SER A 100 9.74 2.13 -0.28
C SER A 100 10.68 1.27 -1.14
N LEU A 101 10.12 0.24 -1.77
CA LEU A 101 10.87 -0.68 -2.61
C LEU A 101 11.51 0.02 -3.82
N ASP A 102 11.01 1.21 -4.16
CA ASP A 102 11.40 1.98 -5.35
C ASP A 102 12.49 3.03 -5.08
N SER A 103 13.05 3.08 -3.86
CA SER A 103 14.15 4.03 -3.58
C SER A 103 15.44 3.59 -4.28
N LEU A 104 15.93 4.44 -5.19
CA LEU A 104 17.17 4.27 -5.97
C LEU A 104 18.42 3.97 -5.11
N LYS A 105 18.33 4.19 -3.79
CA LYS A 105 19.36 3.89 -2.78
C LYS A 105 19.68 2.40 -2.59
N ARG A 106 19.00 1.48 -3.31
CA ARG A 106 19.40 0.08 -3.48
C ARG A 106 20.21 -0.21 -4.76
N ALA A 107 20.66 0.83 -5.47
CA ALA A 107 21.60 0.67 -6.59
C ALA A 107 23.04 0.32 -6.15
N HIS A 108 23.31 0.20 -4.84
CA HIS A 108 24.55 -0.44 -4.38
C HIS A 108 24.37 -1.96 -4.44
N GLN A 109 25.02 -2.59 -5.41
CA GLN A 109 25.17 -4.04 -5.58
C GLN A 109 25.64 -4.78 -4.31
N ASP A 110 26.23 -4.05 -3.35
CA ASP A 110 27.00 -4.56 -2.21
C ASP A 110 26.15 -5.05 -1.02
N GLN A 111 24.82 -4.93 -1.08
CA GLN A 111 23.89 -5.47 -0.07
C GLN A 111 22.88 -6.46 -0.65
N ARG A 112 23.22 -7.13 -1.77
CA ARG A 112 22.47 -8.32 -2.17
C ARG A 112 22.80 -9.42 -1.16
N VAL A 113 21.81 -9.85 -0.41
CA VAL A 113 21.88 -11.10 0.35
C VAL A 113 22.13 -12.21 -0.68
N THR A 114 23.34 -12.77 -0.69
CA THR A 114 23.58 -14.05 -1.36
C THR A 114 22.80 -15.08 -0.56
N ILE A 115 21.60 -15.41 -1.04
CA ILE A 115 20.86 -16.56 -0.53
C ILE A 115 21.69 -17.76 -0.97
N ASP A 116 22.42 -18.31 -0.01
CA ASP A 116 23.16 -19.55 -0.16
C ASP A 116 22.18 -20.64 -0.62
N GLY A 117 22.64 -21.42 -1.59
CA GLY A 117 21.79 -22.23 -2.44
C GLY A 117 21.02 -23.30 -1.68
N VAL A 118 19.72 -23.07 -1.51
CA VAL A 118 18.76 -24.16 -1.49
C VAL A 118 17.71 -23.83 -2.55
N ASP A 119 17.77 -24.65 -3.60
CA ASP A 119 16.84 -24.77 -4.71
C ASP A 119 15.37 -24.68 -4.26
N ASP A 120 14.78 -23.50 -4.39
CA ASP A 120 13.32 -23.30 -4.36
C ASP A 120 12.99 -22.03 -5.20
N GLY A 121 12.76 -22.26 -6.50
CA GLY A 121 11.95 -21.41 -7.38
C GLY A 121 12.35 -19.95 -7.55
N PHE A 122 13.03 -19.64 -8.66
CA PHE A 122 13.28 -18.28 -9.16
C PHE A 122 12.07 -17.34 -8.99
N PRO A 123 12.22 -16.15 -8.37
CA PRO A 123 11.26 -15.07 -8.55
C PRO A 123 11.48 -14.51 -9.95
N LEU A 124 10.69 -15.01 -10.91
CA LEU A 124 10.61 -14.40 -12.23
C LEU A 124 10.15 -12.96 -12.02
N ASP A 125 11.09 -12.05 -12.27
CA ASP A 125 10.84 -10.67 -12.61
C ASP A 125 9.63 -10.61 -13.54
N ARG A 126 8.78 -9.60 -13.32
CA ARG A 126 7.67 -9.31 -14.20
C ARG A 126 8.26 -8.72 -15.47
N GLU A 127 8.88 -9.58 -16.27
CA GLU A 127 9.15 -9.32 -17.66
C GLU A 127 7.78 -9.05 -18.26
N MET A 128 7.58 -7.82 -18.72
CA MET A 128 6.44 -7.47 -19.54
C MET A 128 6.66 -8.11 -20.90
N THR A 129 6.70 -9.44 -20.94
CA THR A 129 6.66 -10.20 -22.18
C THR A 129 5.30 -9.94 -22.78
N THR A 130 5.31 -9.36 -23.97
CA THR A 130 4.16 -9.45 -24.85
C THR A 130 4.01 -10.94 -25.10
N VAL A 131 3.13 -11.61 -24.36
CA VAL A 131 2.91 -13.05 -24.47
C VAL A 131 2.53 -13.29 -25.93
N GLU A 132 3.44 -13.92 -26.67
CA GLU A 132 3.26 -14.15 -28.09
C GLU A 132 1.95 -14.94 -28.28
N PRO A 133 1.12 -14.64 -29.30
CA PRO A 133 -0.19 -15.27 -29.48
C PRO A 133 -0.12 -16.81 -29.54
N ARG A 134 1.04 -17.36 -29.91
CA ARG A 134 1.33 -18.80 -29.87
C ARG A 134 1.37 -19.37 -28.45
N GLU A 135 1.94 -18.66 -27.49
CA GLU A 135 2.03 -19.09 -26.09
C GLU A 135 0.64 -19.12 -25.45
N VAL A 136 -0.21 -18.13 -25.74
CA VAL A 136 -1.61 -18.12 -25.30
C VAL A 136 -2.38 -19.31 -25.88
N ALA A 137 -2.13 -19.68 -27.14
CA ALA A 137 -2.75 -20.83 -27.76
C ALA A 137 -2.31 -22.16 -27.10
N ILE A 138 -1.02 -22.30 -26.80
CA ILE A 138 -0.48 -23.48 -26.10
C ILE A 138 -1.09 -23.62 -24.71
N VAL A 139 -1.18 -22.53 -23.94
CA VAL A 139 -1.78 -22.56 -22.59
C VAL A 139 -3.25 -22.98 -22.66
N ARG A 140 -4.02 -22.46 -23.62
CA ARG A 140 -5.42 -22.85 -23.80
C ARG A 140 -5.57 -24.33 -24.14
N ASP A 141 -4.68 -24.86 -24.98
CA ASP A 141 -4.69 -26.27 -25.37
C ASP A 141 -4.36 -27.19 -24.19
N ILE A 142 -3.36 -26.81 -23.37
CA ILE A 142 -3.02 -27.52 -22.12
C ILE A 142 -4.20 -27.52 -21.15
N VAL A 143 -4.84 -26.36 -20.93
CA VAL A 143 -6.00 -26.25 -20.04
C VAL A 143 -7.17 -27.09 -20.55
N ALA A 144 -7.46 -27.07 -21.86
CA ALA A 144 -8.51 -27.87 -22.47
C ALA A 144 -8.23 -29.38 -22.34
N THR A 145 -6.99 -29.79 -22.58
CA THR A 145 -6.56 -31.20 -22.45
C THR A 145 -6.72 -31.68 -21.02
N LEU A 146 -6.26 -30.89 -20.03
CA LEU A 146 -6.41 -31.23 -18.61
C LEU A 146 -7.89 -31.25 -18.20
N ALA A 147 -8.69 -30.30 -18.66
CA ALA A 147 -10.13 -30.24 -18.38
C ALA A 147 -10.87 -31.50 -18.84
N GLY A 148 -10.47 -32.10 -19.97
CA GLY A 148 -11.05 -33.36 -20.47
C GLY A 148 -10.85 -34.58 -19.55
N HIS A 149 -9.84 -34.54 -18.66
CA HIS A 149 -9.54 -35.61 -17.72
C HIS A 149 -10.09 -35.36 -16.30
N LEU A 150 -10.78 -34.22 -16.11
CA LEU A 150 -11.27 -33.77 -14.82
C LEU A 150 -12.80 -33.86 -14.74
N LYS A 151 -13.31 -34.07 -13.52
CA LYS A 151 -14.74 -33.95 -13.26
C LYS A 151 -15.19 -32.49 -13.39
N PRO A 152 -16.47 -32.18 -13.65
CA PRO A 152 -16.96 -30.81 -13.83
C PRO A 152 -16.55 -29.84 -12.70
N CYS A 153 -16.63 -30.26 -11.44
CA CYS A 153 -16.21 -29.45 -10.30
C CYS A 153 -14.69 -29.26 -10.22
N GLU A 154 -13.91 -30.23 -10.68
CA GLU A 154 -12.44 -30.15 -10.71
C GLU A 154 -11.97 -29.26 -11.87
N SER A 155 -12.64 -29.36 -13.02
CA SER A 155 -12.43 -28.48 -14.18
C SER A 155 -12.78 -27.03 -13.86
N ALA A 156 -13.84 -26.79 -13.08
CA ALA A 156 -14.16 -25.45 -12.58
C ALA A 156 -13.06 -24.87 -11.67
N VAL A 157 -12.40 -25.71 -10.85
CA VAL A 157 -11.22 -25.30 -10.07
C VAL A 157 -10.04 -24.98 -10.99
N LEU A 158 -9.78 -25.81 -12.01
CA LEU A 158 -8.73 -25.54 -13.01
C LEU A 158 -8.96 -24.21 -13.73
N GLY A 159 -10.20 -23.90 -14.12
CA GLY A 159 -10.56 -22.63 -14.74
C GLY A 159 -10.27 -21.43 -13.83
N GLY A 160 -10.65 -21.51 -12.55
CA GLY A 160 -10.32 -20.46 -11.58
C GLY A 160 -8.81 -20.26 -11.38
N LEU A 161 -8.04 -21.35 -11.42
CA LEU A 161 -6.57 -21.27 -11.37
C LEU A 161 -5.98 -20.64 -12.64
N ALA A 162 -6.52 -20.97 -13.83
CA ALA A 162 -6.11 -20.36 -15.09
C ALA A 162 -6.45 -18.86 -15.16
N ASP A 163 -7.54 -18.44 -14.51
CA ASP A 163 -7.92 -17.04 -14.34
C ASP A 163 -7.05 -16.28 -13.30
N GLY A 164 -6.12 -16.97 -12.64
CA GLY A 164 -5.22 -16.39 -11.63
C GLY A 164 -5.84 -16.17 -10.26
N MET A 165 -6.99 -16.79 -9.96
CA MET A 165 -7.66 -16.66 -8.65
C MET A 165 -6.90 -17.44 -7.56
N VAL A 166 -6.92 -16.92 -6.33
CA VAL A 166 -6.41 -17.67 -5.19
C VAL A 166 -7.40 -18.75 -4.76
N LEU A 167 -6.90 -19.85 -4.17
CA LEU A 167 -7.72 -21.03 -3.85
C LEU A 167 -8.91 -20.72 -2.93
N GLN A 168 -8.80 -19.71 -2.07
CA GLN A 168 -9.88 -19.25 -1.20
C GLN A 168 -11.01 -18.56 -2.00
N GLU A 169 -10.67 -17.76 -3.01
CA GLU A 169 -11.64 -17.14 -3.92
C GLU A 169 -12.35 -18.19 -4.76
N ILE A 170 -11.62 -19.20 -5.24
CA ILE A 170 -12.18 -20.32 -6.00
C ILE A 170 -13.15 -21.13 -5.12
N ALA A 171 -12.76 -21.43 -3.88
CA ALA A 171 -13.62 -22.15 -2.95
C ALA A 171 -14.93 -21.38 -2.66
N ALA A 172 -14.83 -20.07 -2.41
CA ALA A 172 -15.98 -19.20 -2.21
C ALA A 172 -16.87 -19.13 -3.46
N LYS A 173 -16.27 -18.96 -4.65
CA LYS A 173 -16.99 -18.84 -5.93
C LYS A 173 -17.72 -20.13 -6.32
N LEU A 174 -17.13 -21.29 -6.04
CA LEU A 174 -17.70 -22.60 -6.37
C LEU A 174 -18.53 -23.21 -5.23
N ASN A 175 -18.74 -22.46 -4.13
CA ASN A 175 -19.43 -22.93 -2.92
C ASN A 175 -18.86 -24.27 -2.40
N LEU A 176 -17.53 -24.40 -2.43
CA LEU A 176 -16.79 -25.57 -1.94
C LEU A 176 -16.17 -25.26 -0.58
N SER A 177 -16.01 -26.27 0.26
CA SER A 177 -15.14 -26.15 1.42
C SER A 177 -13.68 -26.02 0.96
N TYR A 178 -12.89 -25.21 1.68
CA TYR A 178 -11.47 -25.03 1.38
C TYR A 178 -10.68 -26.37 1.26
N PRO A 179 -10.89 -27.38 2.15
CA PRO A 179 -10.25 -28.69 1.99
C PRO A 179 -10.61 -29.41 0.69
N THR A 180 -11.83 -29.22 0.19
CA THR A 180 -12.29 -29.82 -1.07
C THR A 180 -11.61 -29.16 -2.27
N ALA A 181 -11.53 -27.82 -2.27
CA ALA A 181 -10.78 -27.08 -3.29
C ALA A 181 -9.29 -27.48 -3.30
N LEU A 182 -8.69 -27.67 -2.12
CA LEU A 182 -7.30 -28.15 -1.97
C LEU A 182 -7.12 -29.57 -2.51
N LYS A 183 -8.07 -30.48 -2.26
CA LYS A 183 -8.07 -31.83 -2.82
C LYS A 183 -8.12 -31.80 -4.35
N TYR A 184 -8.97 -30.97 -4.94
CA TYR A 184 -9.06 -30.83 -6.40
C TYR A 184 -7.79 -30.23 -7.00
N ARG A 185 -7.20 -29.20 -6.37
CA ARG A 185 -5.90 -28.65 -6.79
C ARG A 185 -4.78 -29.71 -6.81
N ARG A 186 -4.70 -30.55 -5.78
CA ARG A 186 -3.72 -31.65 -5.72
C ARG A 186 -3.92 -32.67 -6.84
N LYS A 187 -5.17 -32.99 -7.14
CA LYS A 187 -5.51 -33.93 -8.22
C LYS A 187 -5.15 -33.36 -9.60
N ILE A 188 -5.43 -32.09 -9.83
CA ILE A 188 -5.03 -31.37 -11.05
C ILE A 188 -3.50 -31.43 -11.20
N ALA A 189 -2.75 -31.09 -10.15
CA ALA A 189 -1.29 -31.14 -10.17
C ALA A 189 -0.74 -32.55 -10.48
N ALA A 190 -1.38 -33.61 -9.96
CA ALA A 190 -0.99 -34.99 -10.24
C ALA A 190 -1.20 -35.39 -11.72
N LEU A 191 -2.12 -34.74 -12.44
CA LEU A 191 -2.31 -34.95 -13.88
C LEU A 191 -1.27 -34.22 -14.73
N SER A 192 -0.66 -33.16 -14.21
CA SER A 192 0.33 -32.36 -14.94
C SER A 192 1.76 -32.91 -14.87
N ILE A 193 2.02 -33.90 -14.01
CA ILE A 193 3.34 -34.52 -13.79
C ILE A 193 3.44 -35.87 -14.53
N LYS A 194 2.37 -36.30 -15.20
CA LYS A 194 2.26 -37.61 -15.84
C LYS A 194 2.41 -37.49 -17.35
#